data_AF-A0A380MMD4-F1
#
_entry.id   AF-A0A380MMD4-F1
#
_cell.length_a   1.000
_cell.length_b   1.000
_cell.length_c   1.000
_cell.angle_alpha   90.00
_cell.angle_beta   90.00
_cell.angle_gamma   90.00
#
_symmetry.space_group_name_H-M   'P 1'
#
loop_
_entity.id
_entity.type
_entity.pdbx_description
1 polymer ?
#
loop_
_entity_poly.entity_id
_entity_poly.type
_entity_poly.pdbx_seq_one_letter_code
_entity_poly.pdbx_strand_id
1 'polypeptide(L)'
;MAGMMLGRERRVPLLFPIVGKFYEDSFRHAGISYAMRQHGFARDSQWKLIAHTSESCCFMLEASVTTHKNYPFVYRLEMETWLKKNTILTQYCSANLDSTQMLYASIVGLPKNTYKTLGY
;
A
#
# COMPACT_ATOMS: atom_id res chain seq x y z
N MET A 1 -8.66 30.33 22.33
CA MET A 1 -8.04 29.85 21.08
C MET A 1 -7.23 28.60 21.37
N ALA A 2 -7.86 27.43 21.26
CA ALA A 2 -7.17 26.15 21.23
C ALA A 2 -7.87 25.35 20.13
N GLY A 3 -7.24 25.29 18.96
CA GLY A 3 -7.78 24.57 17.81
C GLY A 3 -7.89 23.09 18.14
N MET A 4 -9.12 22.58 18.10
CA MET A 4 -9.35 21.14 18.07
C MET A 4 -8.58 20.56 16.88
N MET A 5 -7.47 19.87 17.16
CA MET A 5 -6.89 18.95 16.20
C MET A 5 -7.89 17.81 16.03
N LEU A 6 -8.73 17.89 15.00
CA LEU A 6 -9.43 16.74 14.44
C LEU A 6 -8.36 15.70 14.12
N GLY A 7 -8.24 14.69 14.99
CA GLY A 7 -7.37 13.55 14.73
C GLY A 7 -7.76 12.96 13.39
N ARG A 8 -6.83 12.90 12.43
CA ARG A 8 -7.07 12.26 11.14
C ARG A 8 -7.64 10.87 11.41
N GLU A 9 -8.93 10.67 11.11
CA GLU A 9 -9.52 9.35 11.12
C GLU A 9 -8.68 8.46 10.20
N ARG A 10 -7.96 7.50 10.79
CA ARG A 10 -7.09 6.61 10.02
C ARG A 10 -7.95 5.84 9.03
N ARG A 11 -7.82 6.17 7.75
CA ARG A 11 -8.20 5.34 6.60
C ARG A 11 -7.54 3.97 6.76
N VAL A 12 -8.21 2.92 6.26
CA VAL A 12 -7.70 1.52 6.17
C VAL A 12 -6.20 1.55 5.85
N PRO A 13 -5.31 1.27 6.82
CA PRO A 13 -3.88 1.40 6.56
C PRO A 13 -3.45 0.24 5.67
N LEU A 14 -3.09 0.57 4.43
CA LEU A 14 -2.43 -0.34 3.52
C LEU A 14 -0.92 -0.34 3.81
N LEU A 15 -0.40 -1.51 4.19
CA LEU A 15 1.00 -1.71 4.52
C LEU A 15 1.72 -2.24 3.28
N PHE A 16 2.62 -1.44 2.72
CA PHE A 16 3.44 -1.79 1.56
C PHE A 16 4.66 -0.84 1.51
N PRO A 17 5.86 -1.35 1.14
CA PRO A 17 6.16 -2.71 0.69
C PRO A 17 6.48 -3.69 1.81
N ILE A 18 6.35 -3.29 3.08
CA ILE A 18 6.69 -4.14 4.23
C ILE A 18 5.58 -4.17 5.27
N VAL A 19 5.55 -5.24 6.05
CA VAL A 19 4.82 -5.34 7.32
C VAL A 19 5.85 -5.33 8.45
N GLY A 20 5.49 -4.75 9.61
CA GLY A 20 6.46 -4.53 10.68
C GLY A 20 7.50 -3.45 10.33
N LYS A 21 8.74 -3.66 10.80
CA LYS A 21 9.87 -2.73 10.67
C LYS A 21 11.14 -3.56 10.43
N PHE A 22 12.09 -3.03 9.66
CA PHE A 22 13.42 -3.65 9.55
C PHE A 22 14.32 -3.32 10.74
N TYR A 23 15.32 -4.15 10.97
CA TYR A 23 16.44 -3.80 11.85
C TYR A 23 17.09 -2.50 11.36
N GLU A 24 17.38 -1.57 12.27
CA GLU A 24 17.94 -0.24 11.96
C GLU A 24 17.16 0.58 10.91
N ASP A 25 15.84 0.36 10.76
CA ASP A 25 14.99 1.10 9.81
C ASP A 25 15.49 1.06 8.35
N SER A 26 16.20 -0.01 7.95
CA SER A 26 16.74 -0.11 6.58
C SER A 26 16.81 -1.55 6.06
N PHE A 27 16.91 -1.69 4.75
CA PHE A 27 17.24 -2.95 4.09
C PHE A 27 18.34 -2.75 3.05
N ARG A 28 19.03 -3.84 2.70
CA ARG A 28 20.10 -3.81 1.68
C ARG A 28 19.60 -4.40 0.37
N HIS A 29 19.91 -3.72 -0.73
CA HIS A 29 19.67 -4.20 -2.08
C HIS A 29 20.85 -3.80 -2.98
N ALA A 30 21.39 -4.75 -3.74
CA ALA A 30 22.57 -4.54 -4.60
C ALA A 30 23.75 -3.85 -3.87
N GLY A 31 23.99 -4.21 -2.60
CA GLY A 31 25.05 -3.63 -1.77
C GLY A 31 24.74 -2.26 -1.16
N ILE A 32 23.69 -1.58 -1.60
CA ILE A 32 23.26 -0.26 -1.15
C ILE A 32 22.21 -0.41 -0.02
N SER A 33 22.30 0.45 1.00
CA SER A 33 21.31 0.51 2.08
C SER A 33 20.21 1.52 1.78
N TYR A 34 18.96 1.14 1.98
CA TYR A 34 17.78 1.97 1.75
C TYR A 34 16.98 2.11 3.04
N ALA A 35 16.68 3.35 3.43
CA ALA A 35 15.86 3.63 4.60
C ALA A 35 14.39 3.26 4.34
N MET A 36 13.74 2.61 5.31
CA MET A 36 12.35 2.19 5.21
C MET A 36 11.67 2.34 6.57
N ARG A 37 10.62 3.16 6.61
CA ARG A 37 9.80 3.38 7.82
C ARG A 37 8.95 2.15 8.12
N GLN A 38 8.58 1.98 9.39
CA GLN A 38 7.65 0.92 9.82
C GLN A 38 6.38 0.89 8.96
N HIS A 39 6.08 -0.28 8.40
CA HIS A 39 5.00 -0.60 7.47
C HIS A 39 5.04 0.09 6.10
N GLY A 40 6.21 0.59 5.71
CA GLY A 40 6.42 1.21 4.43
C GLY A 40 5.72 2.55 4.27
N PHE A 41 5.31 2.85 3.04
CA PHE A 41 4.89 4.19 2.62
C PHE A 41 3.49 4.25 1.99
N ALA A 42 2.86 3.13 1.65
CA ALA A 42 1.60 3.13 0.90
C ALA A 42 0.46 3.87 1.62
N ARG A 43 0.36 3.77 2.96
CA ARG A 43 -0.62 4.50 3.79
C ARG A 43 -0.47 6.03 3.74
N ASP A 44 0.73 6.51 3.41
CA ASP A 44 1.10 7.94 3.39
C ASP A 44 1.23 8.46 1.94
N SER A 45 1.01 7.59 0.95
CA SER A 45 1.14 7.91 -0.47
C SER A 45 -0.17 8.44 -1.06
N GLN A 46 -0.05 9.18 -2.17
CA GLN A 46 -1.20 9.58 -2.96
C GLN A 46 -1.56 8.49 -3.96
N TRP A 47 -2.83 8.13 -4.00
CA TRP A 47 -3.38 7.10 -4.89
C TRP A 47 -4.18 7.75 -6.00
N LYS A 48 -4.06 7.21 -7.21
CA LYS A 48 -4.84 7.63 -8.37
C LYS A 48 -6.05 6.73 -8.52
N LEU A 49 -7.26 7.28 -8.63
CA LEU A 49 -8.43 6.53 -9.07
C LEU A 49 -8.29 6.27 -10.58
N ILE A 50 -8.27 5.00 -10.99
CA ILE A 50 -8.06 4.60 -12.39
C ILE A 50 -9.30 3.98 -13.04
N ALA A 51 -10.23 3.45 -12.24
CA ALA A 51 -11.53 2.99 -12.70
C ALA A 51 -12.55 3.06 -11.55
N HIS A 52 -13.82 3.30 -11.88
CA HIS A 52 -14.93 3.15 -10.93
C HIS A 52 -16.23 2.79 -11.65
N THR A 53 -17.15 2.21 -10.90
CA THR A 53 -18.56 2.05 -11.25
C THR A 53 -19.41 2.53 -10.06
N SER A 54 -20.73 2.31 -10.10
CA SER A 54 -21.59 2.54 -8.95
C SER A 54 -21.27 1.62 -7.76
N GLU A 55 -20.65 0.46 -8.00
CA GLU A 55 -20.42 -0.58 -6.99
C GLU A 55 -18.94 -0.97 -6.83
N SER A 56 -18.03 -0.33 -7.56
CA SER A 56 -16.61 -0.65 -7.49
C SER A 56 -15.71 0.55 -7.71
N CYS A 57 -14.49 0.49 -7.19
CA CYS A 57 -13.42 1.40 -7.57
C CYS A 57 -12.05 0.72 -7.50
N CYS A 58 -11.20 1.10 -8.45
CA CYS A 58 -9.82 0.66 -8.54
C CYS A 58 -8.89 1.88 -8.40
N PHE A 59 -8.00 1.79 -7.42
CA PHE A 59 -6.97 2.78 -7.16
C PHE A 59 -5.60 2.21 -7.50
N MET A 60 -4.70 3.09 -7.95
CA MET A 60 -3.34 2.75 -8.34
C MET A 60 -2.32 3.60 -7.58
N LEU A 61 -1.24 2.96 -7.16
CA LEU A 61 -0.01 3.57 -6.65
C LEU A 61 1.18 3.06 -7.48
N GLU A 62 1.90 3.98 -8.10
CA GLU A 62 3.10 3.65 -8.89
C GLU A 62 4.37 4.16 -8.21
N ALA A 63 5.50 3.62 -8.65
CA ALA A 63 6.81 4.15 -8.29
C ALA A 63 6.91 5.63 -8.67
N SER A 64 7.50 6.43 -7.77
CA SER A 64 7.77 7.85 -7.98
C SER A 64 9.21 8.14 -7.60
N VAL A 65 9.74 9.30 -8.01
CA VAL A 65 11.08 9.76 -7.58
C VAL A 65 11.22 9.74 -6.06
N THR A 66 10.14 10.01 -5.32
CA THR A 66 10.14 9.99 -3.85
C THR A 66 10.23 8.58 -3.28
N THR A 67 9.42 7.64 -3.78
CA THR A 67 9.43 6.25 -3.26
C THR A 67 10.67 5.49 -3.71
N HIS A 68 11.20 5.78 -4.91
CA HIS A 68 12.38 5.15 -5.46
C HIS A 68 13.65 5.40 -4.63
N LYS A 69 13.74 6.53 -3.91
CA LYS A 69 14.85 6.81 -2.96
C LYS A 69 14.96 5.79 -1.84
N ASN A 70 13.84 5.19 -1.44
CA ASN A 70 13.73 4.29 -0.29
C ASN A 70 13.40 2.85 -0.70
N TYR A 71 12.96 2.65 -1.95
CA TYR A 71 12.53 1.37 -2.48
C TYR A 71 12.81 1.37 -3.99
N PRO A 72 14.01 0.92 -4.41
CA PRO A 72 14.58 1.16 -5.73
C PRO A 72 13.97 0.26 -6.82
N PHE A 73 12.67 -0.02 -6.73
CA PHE A 73 11.94 -0.87 -7.67
C PHE A 73 10.95 -0.04 -8.46
N VAL A 74 10.74 -0.40 -9.73
CA VAL A 74 9.63 0.13 -10.51
C VAL A 74 8.44 -0.78 -10.30
N TYR A 75 7.39 -0.28 -9.67
CA TYR A 75 6.23 -1.08 -9.29
C TYR A 75 4.93 -0.37 -9.66
N ARG A 76 3.88 -1.18 -9.78
CA ARG A 76 2.48 -0.74 -9.74
C ARG A 76 1.76 -1.55 -8.68
N LEU A 77 1.04 -0.89 -7.81
CA LEU A 77 0.16 -1.49 -6.83
C LEU A 77 -1.26 -1.02 -7.10
N GLU A 78 -2.15 -1.96 -7.36
CA GLU A 78 -3.57 -1.72 -7.57
C GLU A 78 -4.37 -2.22 -6.37
N MET A 79 -5.35 -1.44 -5.96
CA MET A 79 -6.33 -1.78 -4.93
C MET A 79 -7.71 -1.69 -5.58
N GLU A 80 -8.30 -2.86 -5.81
CA GLU A 80 -9.66 -2.95 -6.34
C GLU A 80 -10.63 -3.29 -5.21
N THR A 81 -11.73 -2.55 -5.15
CA THR A 81 -12.77 -2.72 -4.13
C THR A 81 -14.12 -2.86 -4.80
N TRP A 82 -14.95 -3.79 -4.31
CA TRP A 82 -16.31 -4.01 -4.78
C TRP A 82 -17.28 -4.11 -3.62
N LEU A 83 -18.46 -3.53 -3.81
CA LEU A 83 -19.63 -3.78 -2.98
C LEU A 83 -20.37 -5.02 -3.52
N LYS A 84 -20.54 -6.03 -2.68
CA LYS A 84 -21.41 -7.18 -2.94
C LYS A 84 -22.43 -7.28 -1.83
N LYS A 85 -23.67 -6.85 -2.10
CA LYS A 85 -24.74 -6.72 -1.10
C LYS A 85 -24.29 -5.82 0.06
N ASN A 86 -24.11 -6.38 1.25
CA ASN A 86 -23.66 -5.71 2.47
C ASN A 86 -22.18 -5.96 2.79
N THR A 87 -21.40 -6.47 1.82
CA THR A 87 -19.99 -6.82 2.00
C THR A 87 -19.12 -5.99 1.06
N ILE A 88 -18.02 -5.45 1.60
CA ILE A 88 -16.94 -4.87 0.80
C ILE A 88 -15.86 -5.93 0.63
N LEU A 89 -15.56 -6.28 -0.63
CA LEU A 89 -14.41 -7.08 -1.00
C LEU A 89 -13.29 -6.15 -1.46
N THR A 90 -12.05 -6.48 -1.10
CA THR A 90 -10.89 -5.72 -1.53
C THR A 90 -9.80 -6.68 -1.98
N GLN A 91 -9.27 -6.46 -3.17
CA GLN A 91 -8.14 -7.18 -3.73
C GLN A 91 -6.98 -6.21 -3.91
N TYR A 92 -5.76 -6.72 -3.69
CA TYR A 92 -4.53 -5.99 -3.93
C TYR A 92 -3.69 -6.76 -4.94
N CYS A 93 -3.22 -6.07 -5.97
CA CYS A 93 -2.35 -6.63 -7.00
C CYS A 93 -1.09 -5.78 -7.12
N SER A 94 0.07 -6.34 -6.81
CA SER A 94 1.35 -5.69 -7.10
C SER A 94 2.00 -6.31 -8.32
N ALA A 95 2.43 -5.47 -9.25
CA ALA A 95 3.27 -5.84 -10.37
C ALA A 95 4.65 -5.20 -10.22
N ASN A 96 5.68 -5.99 -10.51
CA ASN A 96 6.99 -5.45 -10.79
C ASN A 96 7.05 -5.05 -12.27
N LEU A 97 7.38 -3.79 -12.53
CA LEU A 97 7.51 -3.27 -13.89
C LEU A 97 8.97 -3.25 -14.36
N ASP A 98 9.90 -3.63 -13.50
CA ASP A 98 11.30 -3.88 -13.85
C ASP A 98 11.50 -5.38 -14.09
N SER A 99 11.80 -5.76 -15.34
CA SER A 99 12.03 -7.16 -15.73
C SER A 99 13.37 -7.73 -15.26
N THR A 100 14.26 -6.88 -14.73
CA THR A 100 15.63 -7.24 -14.35
C THR A 100 15.82 -7.45 -12.85
N GLN A 101 14.86 -7.00 -12.04
CA GLN A 101 14.94 -7.07 -10.58
C GLN A 101 13.81 -7.92 -10.01
N MET A 102 14.01 -8.52 -8.84
CA MET A 102 12.94 -9.18 -8.10
C MET A 102 12.34 -8.19 -7.09
N LEU A 103 11.01 -8.06 -7.08
CA LEU A 103 10.31 -7.16 -6.17
C LEU A 103 10.22 -7.77 -4.75
N TYR A 104 10.72 -7.06 -3.74
CA TYR A 104 10.50 -7.44 -2.34
C TYR A 104 9.24 -6.77 -1.80
N ALA A 105 8.11 -7.47 -1.80
CA ALA A 105 6.84 -6.90 -1.37
C ALA A 105 6.12 -7.77 -0.33
N SER A 106 5.54 -7.10 0.65
CA SER A 106 4.48 -7.60 1.51
C SER A 106 3.33 -6.61 1.47
N ILE A 107 2.10 -7.10 1.34
CA ILE A 107 0.89 -6.28 1.23
C ILE A 107 -0.09 -6.72 2.32
N VAL A 108 -0.54 -5.78 3.15
CA VAL A 108 -1.64 -6.02 4.10
C VAL A 108 -2.60 -4.85 4.08
N GLY A 109 -3.87 -5.14 3.77
CA GLY A 109 -4.99 -4.23 3.99
C GLY A 109 -5.61 -4.45 5.35
N LEU A 110 -5.79 -3.40 6.14
CA LEU A 110 -6.40 -3.45 7.47
C LEU A 110 -7.77 -2.76 7.47
N PRO A 111 -8.85 -3.43 7.01
CA PRO A 111 -10.19 -2.84 7.03
C PRO A 111 -10.61 -2.59 8.49
N LYS A 112 -11.10 -1.38 8.77
CA LYS A 112 -11.48 -0.99 10.13
C LYS A 112 -12.77 -1.66 10.62
N ASN A 113 -13.59 -2.27 9.75
CA ASN A 113 -14.81 -3.02 10.10
C ASN A 113 -15.33 -3.87 8.91
N THR A 114 -14.80 -5.07 8.66
CA THR A 114 -15.47 -6.09 7.80
C THR A 114 -15.06 -7.51 8.17
N TYR A 115 -16.02 -8.44 8.16
CA TYR A 115 -15.88 -9.86 8.48
C TYR A 115 -14.92 -10.58 7.51
N LYS A 116 -13.94 -11.28 8.08
CA LYS A 116 -12.96 -12.13 7.38
C LYS A 116 -13.68 -13.30 6.69
N THR A 117 -13.42 -13.54 5.42
CA THR A 117 -13.53 -14.89 4.85
C THR A 117 -12.21 -15.22 4.15
N LEU A 118 -11.49 -16.20 4.67
CA LEU A 118 -10.34 -16.85 4.02
C LEU A 118 -10.87 -17.79 2.94
N GLY A 119 -10.24 -17.79 1.77
CA GLY A 119 -10.40 -18.81 0.75
C GLY A 119 -9.01 -19.20 0.25
N TYR A 120 -8.76 -20.51 0.18
CA TYR A 120 -7.50 -21.20 -0.11
C TYR A 120 -6.80 -20.75 -1.39
#